data_AF-D1P0Y9-F1
#
_entry.id   AF-D1P0Y9-F1
#
_cell.length_a   1.000
_cell.length_b   1.000
_cell.length_c   1.000
_cell.angle_alpha   90.00
_cell.angle_beta   90.00
_cell.angle_gamma   90.00
#
_symmetry.space_group_name_H-M   'P 1'
#
loop_
_entity.id
_entity.type
_entity.pdbx_description
1 polymer ?
#
loop_
_entity_poly.entity_id
_entity_poly.type
_entity_poly.pdbx_seq_one_letter_code
_entity_poly.pdbx_strand_id
1 'polypeptide(L)'
;MASKTCKEHGMNQQQQLQHYVLRLGDTPLILAQRLCEWCGHAPEIEIDLALSNIGLDLLGQARNFLSYAAELKGAGCNEDKLAYLRDEREFSNLLLVEQPNGGFNDTLVRQFFIDAYHVPLYSALTQSRDPQLAAIAEKSLKEALYHLRFSRNWMVRLGDGTAQSQQKIQQSIHRLWRFTGELFHGDEIEIDLSEAGIAVDPRALRDIWLQTVTETLEEATLTLPEQAAYRLGGKQGSHTEHLGLILTQLQFVQRAYPNSQW
;
A
#
# COMPACT_ATOMS: atom_id res chain seq x y z
N MET A 1 40.32 -17.59 -28.10
CA MET A 1 40.26 -17.07 -26.71
C MET A 1 39.01 -16.24 -26.57
N ALA A 2 38.12 -16.68 -25.70
CA ALA A 2 36.83 -16.06 -25.43
C ALA A 2 37.01 -14.79 -24.59
N SER A 3 36.27 -13.73 -24.94
CA SER A 3 35.81 -12.74 -23.97
C SER A 3 34.46 -12.23 -24.47
N LYS A 4 33.42 -13.03 -24.20
CA LYS A 4 32.04 -12.55 -24.20
C LYS A 4 31.93 -11.57 -23.04
N THR A 5 31.85 -10.29 -23.35
CA THR A 5 31.39 -9.26 -22.42
C THR A 5 29.98 -9.61 -21.97
N CYS A 6 29.82 -9.99 -20.70
CA CYS A 6 28.53 -9.97 -20.04
C CYS A 6 28.00 -8.53 -20.09
N LYS A 7 27.06 -8.25 -20.99
CA LYS A 7 26.16 -7.12 -20.84
C LYS A 7 25.22 -7.46 -19.68
N GLU A 8 25.41 -6.81 -18.54
CA GLU A 8 24.35 -6.62 -17.55
C GLU A 8 23.10 -6.15 -18.31
N HIS A 9 22.09 -7.02 -18.41
CA HIS A 9 20.81 -6.63 -18.98
C HIS A 9 20.05 -5.87 -17.89
N GLY A 10 20.25 -4.55 -17.84
CA GLY A 10 19.36 -3.66 -17.10
C GLY A 10 17.92 -3.85 -17.57
N MET A 11 16.96 -3.70 -16.66
CA MET A 11 15.53 -3.76 -16.99
C MET A 11 15.20 -2.70 -18.03
N ASN A 12 14.42 -3.06 -19.05
CA ASN A 12 13.90 -2.06 -19.98
C ASN A 12 12.73 -1.28 -19.34
N GLN A 13 12.36 -0.14 -19.92
CA GLN A 13 11.32 0.73 -19.37
C GLN A 13 9.96 0.03 -19.17
N GLN A 14 9.57 -0.89 -20.07
CA GLN A 14 8.32 -1.64 -19.93
C GLN A 14 8.37 -2.61 -18.73
N GLN A 15 9.52 -3.25 -18.49
CA GLN A 15 9.74 -4.09 -17.32
C GLN A 15 9.75 -3.25 -16.03
N GLN A 16 10.41 -2.09 -16.04
CA GLN A 16 10.38 -1.15 -14.92
C GLN A 16 8.95 -0.73 -14.61
N LEU A 17 8.17 -0.34 -15.63
CA LEU A 17 6.77 0.03 -15.49
C LEU A 17 5.93 -1.12 -14.94
N GLN A 18 6.12 -2.34 -15.44
CA GLN A 18 5.41 -3.52 -14.95
C GLN A 18 5.67 -3.77 -13.46
N HIS A 19 6.92 -3.64 -13.00
CA HIS A 19 7.26 -3.73 -11.57
C HIS A 19 6.66 -2.59 -10.75
N TYR A 20 6.69 -1.35 -11.27
CA TYR A 20 6.10 -0.20 -10.60
C TYR A 20 4.58 -0.36 -10.42
N VAL A 21 3.86 -0.72 -11.48
CA VAL A 21 2.42 -0.97 -11.45
C VAL A 21 2.08 -2.15 -10.53
N LEU A 22 2.93 -3.19 -10.50
CA LEU A 22 2.75 -4.31 -9.58
C LEU A 22 2.84 -3.87 -8.10
N ARG A 23 3.80 -3.00 -7.74
CA ARG A 23 3.91 -2.42 -6.38
C ARG A 23 2.66 -1.64 -5.97
N LEU A 24 2.10 -0.89 -6.91
CA LEU A 24 0.85 -0.14 -6.73
C LEU A 24 -0.37 -1.05 -6.59
N GLY A 25 -0.35 -2.27 -7.14
CA GLY A 25 -1.40 -3.27 -6.95
C GLY A 25 -1.26 -4.11 -5.69
N ASP A 26 -0.03 -4.46 -5.30
CA ASP A 26 0.25 -5.33 -4.15
C ASP A 26 -0.11 -4.66 -2.83
N THR A 27 0.21 -3.38 -2.68
CA THR A 27 -0.08 -2.61 -1.47
C THR A 27 -1.58 -2.61 -1.12
N PRO A 28 -2.49 -2.19 -2.03
CA PRO A 28 -3.92 -2.23 -1.74
C PRO A 28 -4.48 -3.66 -1.67
N LEU A 29 -3.91 -4.66 -2.36
CA LEU A 29 -4.34 -6.06 -2.23
C LEU A 29 -4.13 -6.57 -0.79
N ILE A 30 -2.92 -6.37 -0.25
CA ILE A 30 -2.59 -6.81 1.11
C ILE A 30 -3.36 -6.02 2.16
N LEU A 31 -3.54 -4.71 1.97
CA LEU A 31 -4.34 -3.91 2.88
C LEU A 31 -5.82 -4.32 2.85
N ALA A 32 -6.38 -4.61 1.67
CA ALA A 32 -7.75 -5.11 1.55
C ALA A 32 -7.92 -6.44 2.30
N GLN A 33 -6.98 -7.37 2.16
CA GLN A 33 -7.01 -8.63 2.90
C GLN A 33 -7.00 -8.40 4.41
N ARG A 34 -6.17 -7.46 4.91
CA ARG A 34 -6.19 -7.06 6.32
C ARG A 34 -7.52 -6.47 6.76
N LEU A 35 -8.17 -5.66 5.92
CA LEU A 35 -9.48 -5.10 6.27
C LEU A 35 -10.59 -6.14 6.25
N CYS A 36 -10.52 -7.14 5.38
CA CYS A 36 -11.47 -8.26 5.37
C CYS A 36 -11.47 -9.05 6.69
N GLU A 37 -10.32 -9.16 7.37
CA GLU A 37 -10.22 -9.80 8.69
C GLU A 37 -11.07 -9.10 9.77
N TRP A 38 -11.50 -7.84 9.56
CA TRP A 38 -12.38 -7.10 10.48
C TRP A 38 -13.86 -7.39 10.32
N CYS A 39 -14.29 -8.03 9.22
CA CYS A 39 -15.70 -8.25 8.93
C CYS A 39 -16.39 -9.01 10.08
N GLY A 40 -17.37 -8.37 10.71
CA GLY A 40 -18.12 -8.89 11.87
C GLY A 40 -17.40 -8.76 13.22
N HIS A 41 -16.25 -8.09 13.28
CA HIS A 41 -15.41 -7.96 14.47
C HIS A 41 -15.13 -6.50 14.86
N ALA A 42 -15.65 -5.52 14.11
CA ALA A 42 -15.42 -4.11 14.41
C ALA A 42 -16.13 -3.67 15.71
N PRO A 43 -15.67 -2.60 16.39
CA PRO A 43 -16.28 -2.13 17.64
C PRO A 43 -17.74 -1.68 17.50
N GLU A 44 -18.11 -1.20 16.31
CA GLU A 44 -19.44 -0.69 15.97
C GLU A 44 -19.79 -1.11 14.53
N ILE A 45 -21.08 -1.27 14.23
CA ILE A 45 -21.54 -1.71 12.90
C ILE A 45 -21.19 -0.69 11.81
N GLU A 46 -21.18 0.59 12.15
CA GLU A 46 -20.78 1.68 11.26
C GLU A 46 -19.30 1.59 10.90
N ILE A 47 -18.45 1.17 11.85
CA ILE A 47 -17.03 0.93 11.61
C ILE A 47 -16.86 -0.31 10.74
N ASP A 48 -17.60 -1.38 11.00
CA ASP A 48 -17.56 -2.62 10.21
C ASP A 48 -17.89 -2.34 8.73
N LEU A 49 -18.98 -1.58 8.50
CA LEU A 49 -19.39 -1.15 7.17
C LEU A 49 -18.34 -0.24 6.51
N ALA A 50 -17.76 0.70 7.26
CA ALA A 50 -16.74 1.59 6.73
C ALA A 50 -15.45 0.84 6.34
N LEU A 51 -14.95 -0.05 7.20
CA LEU A 51 -13.76 -0.86 6.91
C LEU A 51 -14.02 -1.81 5.73
N SER A 52 -15.20 -2.40 5.64
CA SER A 52 -15.60 -3.25 4.51
C SER A 52 -15.64 -2.46 3.19
N ASN A 53 -16.17 -1.23 3.20
CA ASN A 53 -16.19 -0.36 2.03
C ASN A 53 -14.77 0.05 1.60
N ILE A 54 -13.91 0.44 2.54
CA ILE A 54 -12.51 0.77 2.25
C ILE A 54 -11.78 -0.47 1.68
N GLY A 55 -12.00 -1.64 2.26
CA GLY A 55 -11.44 -2.90 1.76
C GLY A 55 -11.89 -3.22 0.34
N LEU A 56 -13.16 -2.98 0.01
CA LEU A 56 -13.70 -3.18 -1.34
C LEU A 56 -13.09 -2.22 -2.36
N ASP A 57 -12.97 -0.93 -2.02
CA ASP A 57 -12.32 0.06 -2.86
C ASP A 57 -10.86 -0.32 -3.13
N LEU A 58 -10.10 -0.66 -2.09
CA LEU A 58 -8.71 -1.10 -2.21
C LEU A 58 -8.58 -2.37 -3.06
N LEU A 59 -9.48 -3.34 -2.91
CA LEU A 59 -9.51 -4.52 -3.78
C LEU A 59 -9.79 -4.11 -5.24
N GLY A 60 -10.69 -3.16 -5.46
CA GLY A 60 -10.94 -2.57 -6.78
C GLY A 60 -9.70 -1.89 -7.38
N GLN A 61 -8.94 -1.16 -6.58
CA GLN A 61 -7.66 -0.55 -6.98
C GLN A 61 -6.63 -1.62 -7.34
N ALA A 62 -6.46 -2.63 -6.48
CA ALA A 62 -5.56 -3.75 -6.70
C ALA A 62 -5.87 -4.46 -8.02
N ARG A 63 -7.14 -4.74 -8.31
CA ARG A 63 -7.56 -5.34 -9.59
C ARG A 63 -7.15 -4.51 -10.79
N ASN A 64 -7.39 -3.20 -10.76
CA ASN A 64 -7.02 -2.33 -11.89
C ASN A 64 -5.51 -2.34 -12.14
N PHE A 65 -4.70 -2.22 -11.07
CA PHE A 65 -3.24 -2.24 -11.19
C PHE A 65 -2.70 -3.62 -11.58
N LEU A 66 -3.18 -4.70 -10.96
CA LEU A 66 -2.72 -6.07 -11.27
C LEU A 66 -3.12 -6.49 -12.69
N SER A 67 -4.32 -6.13 -13.14
CA SER A 67 -4.73 -6.32 -14.53
C SER A 67 -3.78 -5.59 -15.49
N TYR A 68 -3.43 -4.32 -15.19
CA TYR A 68 -2.49 -3.59 -16.03
C TYR A 68 -1.07 -4.17 -15.99
N ALA A 69 -0.57 -4.58 -14.82
CA ALA A 69 0.71 -5.26 -14.70
C ALA A 69 0.74 -6.58 -15.48
N ALA A 70 -0.37 -7.31 -15.54
CA ALA A 70 -0.49 -8.53 -16.33
C ALA A 70 -0.45 -8.25 -17.83
N GLU A 71 -1.13 -7.20 -18.30
CA GLU A 71 -1.06 -6.74 -19.70
C GLU A 71 0.37 -6.37 -20.10
N LEU A 72 1.08 -5.61 -19.25
CA LEU A 72 2.48 -5.23 -19.48
C LEU A 72 3.43 -6.42 -19.50
N LYS A 73 3.14 -7.48 -18.71
CA LYS A 73 3.94 -8.72 -18.66
C LYS A 73 3.72 -9.60 -19.91
N GLY A 74 2.53 -9.55 -20.51
CA GLY A 74 2.22 -10.23 -21.76
C GLY A 74 1.49 -11.57 -21.63
N ALA A 75 1.45 -12.32 -22.75
CA ALA A 75 0.50 -13.41 -22.98
C ALA A 75 0.52 -14.49 -21.88
N GLY A 76 -0.67 -14.78 -21.35
CA GLY A 76 -0.91 -15.84 -20.37
C GLY A 76 -0.82 -15.40 -18.91
N CYS A 77 -0.59 -14.11 -18.61
CA CYS A 77 -0.72 -13.54 -17.27
C CYS A 77 -2.08 -12.84 -17.09
N ASN A 78 -2.62 -12.83 -15.88
CA ASN A 78 -3.84 -12.10 -15.49
C ASN A 78 -3.74 -11.70 -14.01
N GLU A 79 -4.72 -10.92 -13.53
CA GLU A 79 -4.74 -10.44 -12.13
C GLU A 79 -4.71 -11.60 -11.11
N ASP A 80 -5.45 -12.68 -11.37
CA ASP A 80 -5.50 -13.85 -10.47
C ASP A 80 -4.15 -14.55 -10.33
N LYS A 81 -3.42 -14.73 -11.43
CA LYS A 81 -2.09 -15.33 -11.39
C LYS A 81 -1.12 -14.47 -10.59
N LEU A 82 -1.22 -13.14 -10.72
CA LEU A 82 -0.40 -12.23 -9.93
C LEU A 82 -0.82 -12.23 -8.45
N ALA A 83 -2.10 -12.30 -8.12
CA ALA A 83 -2.54 -12.30 -6.72
C ALA A 83 -2.26 -13.64 -6.01
N TYR A 84 -2.50 -14.76 -6.70
CA TYR A 84 -2.63 -16.06 -6.04
C TYR A 84 -1.47 -17.04 -6.27
N LEU A 85 -0.63 -16.82 -7.29
CA LEU A 85 0.45 -17.76 -7.65
C LEU A 85 1.86 -17.25 -7.37
N ARG A 86 1.99 -16.00 -6.89
CA ARG A 86 3.26 -15.45 -6.41
C ARG A 86 3.56 -15.86 -4.97
N ASP A 87 4.82 -16.11 -4.66
CA ASP A 87 5.29 -16.25 -3.28
C ASP A 87 5.65 -14.89 -2.64
N GLU A 88 5.98 -14.89 -1.35
CA GLU A 88 6.33 -13.67 -0.61
C GLU A 88 7.52 -12.90 -1.20
N ARG A 89 8.46 -13.55 -1.90
CA ARG A 89 9.63 -12.87 -2.51
C ARG A 89 9.27 -12.17 -3.80
N GLU A 90 8.16 -12.56 -4.42
CA GLU A 90 7.63 -11.95 -5.64
C GLU A 90 6.58 -10.86 -5.35
N PHE A 91 6.10 -10.75 -4.12
CA PHE A 91 5.28 -9.63 -3.67
C PHE A 91 6.13 -8.38 -3.45
N SER A 92 5.48 -7.23 -3.60
CA SER A 92 6.15 -5.93 -3.59
C SER A 92 5.36 -4.85 -2.85
N ASN A 93 4.45 -5.27 -1.96
CA ASN A 93 3.69 -4.36 -1.10
C ASN A 93 4.59 -3.65 -0.08
N LEU A 94 4.16 -2.47 0.36
CA LEU A 94 4.79 -1.77 1.48
C LEU A 94 4.73 -2.61 2.77
N LEU A 95 5.79 -2.59 3.58
CA LEU A 95 5.85 -3.29 4.87
C LEU A 95 4.79 -2.81 5.85
N LEU A 96 4.31 -1.57 5.69
CA LEU A 96 3.29 -0.99 6.54
C LEU A 96 1.93 -1.72 6.40
N VAL A 97 1.55 -2.15 5.19
CA VAL A 97 0.21 -2.73 4.95
C VAL A 97 0.07 -4.18 5.41
N GLU A 98 1.19 -4.92 5.51
CA GLU A 98 1.19 -6.31 6.00
C GLU A 98 1.18 -6.41 7.53
N GLN A 99 1.34 -5.30 8.26
CA GLN A 99 1.30 -5.31 9.72
C GLN A 99 -0.05 -5.85 10.22
N PRO A 100 -0.07 -6.62 11.33
CA PRO A 100 -1.30 -7.20 11.86
C PRO A 100 -2.29 -6.12 12.30
N ASN A 101 -3.59 -6.44 12.24
CA ASN A 101 -4.64 -5.50 12.63
C ASN A 101 -4.58 -5.06 14.08
N GLY A 102 -4.16 -5.94 14.99
CA GLY A 102 -4.12 -5.64 16.42
C GLY A 102 -5.48 -5.19 16.95
N GLY A 103 -5.50 -4.08 17.68
CA GLY A 103 -6.75 -3.39 18.02
C GLY A 103 -7.18 -2.39 16.94
N PHE A 104 -8.39 -1.83 17.07
CA PHE A 104 -8.87 -0.80 16.13
C PHE A 104 -7.91 0.39 16.02
N ASN A 105 -7.20 0.75 17.11
CA ASN A 105 -6.15 1.75 17.11
C ASN A 105 -4.97 1.44 16.17
N ASP A 106 -4.50 0.19 16.14
CA ASP A 106 -3.38 -0.22 15.27
C ASP A 106 -3.82 -0.20 13.80
N THR A 107 -5.02 -0.73 13.52
CA THR A 107 -5.63 -0.69 12.18
C THR A 107 -5.83 0.74 11.69
N LEU A 108 -6.36 1.61 12.55
CA LEU A 108 -6.64 2.99 12.20
C LEU A 108 -5.36 3.78 11.88
N VAL A 109 -4.31 3.64 12.69
CA VAL A 109 -3.02 4.31 12.44
C VAL A 109 -2.40 3.82 11.13
N ARG A 110 -2.42 2.50 10.86
CA ARG A 110 -1.96 1.94 9.58
C ARG A 110 -2.75 2.52 8.42
N GLN A 111 -4.07 2.56 8.54
CA GLN A 111 -4.97 3.09 7.51
C GLN A 111 -4.70 4.57 7.25
N PHE A 112 -4.63 5.40 8.30
CA PHE A 112 -4.35 6.83 8.20
C PHE A 112 -3.03 7.13 7.49
N PHE A 113 -1.94 6.45 7.86
CA PHE A 113 -0.64 6.65 7.22
C PHE A 113 -0.65 6.29 5.73
N ILE A 114 -1.37 5.23 5.35
CA ILE A 114 -1.52 4.83 3.95
C ILE A 114 -2.44 5.77 3.19
N ASP A 115 -3.57 6.19 3.76
CA ASP A 115 -4.50 7.12 3.11
C ASP A 115 -3.84 8.48 2.86
N ALA A 116 -3.12 8.99 3.86
CA ALA A 116 -2.36 10.24 3.75
C ALA A 116 -1.26 10.15 2.69
N TYR A 117 -0.79 8.94 2.34
CA TYR A 117 0.19 8.70 1.29
C TYR A 117 -0.46 8.49 -0.09
N HIS A 118 -1.57 7.74 -0.13
CA HIS A 118 -2.32 7.48 -1.36
C HIS A 118 -2.88 8.76 -1.98
N VAL A 119 -3.34 9.72 -1.18
CA VAL A 119 -3.85 11.00 -1.71
C VAL A 119 -2.81 11.75 -2.55
N PRO A 120 -1.62 12.13 -2.03
CA PRO A 120 -0.62 12.82 -2.83
C PRO A 120 0.00 11.92 -3.93
N LEU A 121 0.15 10.61 -3.69
CA LEU A 121 0.61 9.66 -4.71
C LEU A 121 -0.33 9.62 -5.92
N TYR A 122 -1.61 9.34 -5.71
CA TYR A 122 -2.59 9.26 -6.79
C TYR A 122 -2.84 10.61 -7.43
N SER A 123 -2.82 11.71 -6.65
CA SER A 123 -2.89 13.07 -7.20
C SER A 123 -1.76 13.32 -8.20
N ALA A 124 -0.52 13.00 -7.86
CA ALA A 124 0.61 13.14 -8.77
C ALA A 124 0.53 12.17 -9.96
N LEU A 125 0.11 10.91 -9.74
CA LEU A 125 -0.05 9.92 -10.80
C LEU A 125 -1.12 10.28 -11.84
N THR A 126 -2.12 11.11 -11.50
CA THR A 126 -3.06 11.63 -12.52
C THR A 126 -2.36 12.41 -13.65
N GLN A 127 -1.14 12.90 -13.41
CA GLN A 127 -0.32 13.61 -14.39
C GLN A 127 0.68 12.70 -15.12
N SER A 128 0.58 11.38 -14.94
CA SER A 128 1.45 10.42 -15.61
C SER A 128 1.30 10.51 -17.14
N ARG A 129 2.43 10.37 -17.86
CA ARG A 129 2.44 10.21 -19.32
C ARG A 129 1.92 8.85 -19.77
N ASP A 130 1.81 7.90 -18.85
CA ASP A 130 1.14 6.63 -19.11
C ASP A 130 -0.37 6.80 -18.92
N PRO A 131 -1.18 6.70 -19.99
CA PRO A 131 -2.60 7.04 -19.92
C PRO A 131 -3.39 6.04 -19.07
N GLN A 132 -2.98 4.78 -19.02
CA GLN A 132 -3.66 3.75 -18.23
C GLN A 132 -3.40 3.98 -16.74
N LEU A 133 -2.16 4.26 -16.38
CA LEU A 133 -1.76 4.60 -15.01
C LEU A 133 -2.47 5.87 -14.51
N ALA A 134 -2.53 6.92 -15.34
CA ALA A 134 -3.25 8.15 -15.02
C ALA A 134 -4.75 7.89 -14.79
N ALA A 135 -5.40 7.11 -15.65
CA ALA A 135 -6.82 6.78 -15.52
C ALA A 135 -7.12 5.97 -14.25
N ILE A 136 -6.26 5.00 -13.90
CA ILE A 136 -6.40 4.24 -12.64
C ILE A 136 -6.22 5.18 -11.44
N ALA A 137 -5.25 6.08 -11.49
CA ALA A 137 -4.99 7.05 -10.42
C ALA A 137 -6.16 8.03 -10.22
N GLU A 138 -6.79 8.52 -11.28
CA GLU A 138 -7.96 9.41 -11.19
C GLU A 138 -9.14 8.76 -10.45
N LYS A 139 -9.37 7.47 -10.69
CA LYS A 139 -10.38 6.69 -9.97
C LYS A 139 -9.96 6.49 -8.51
N SER A 140 -8.74 6.01 -8.29
CA SER A 140 -8.20 5.67 -6.97
C SER A 140 -8.11 6.89 -6.04
N LEU A 141 -7.86 8.08 -6.60
CA LEU A 141 -7.80 9.33 -5.83
C LEU A 141 -9.14 9.68 -5.17
N LYS A 142 -10.27 9.45 -5.85
CA LYS A 142 -11.60 9.75 -5.30
C LYS A 142 -11.89 8.89 -4.07
N GLU A 143 -11.52 7.62 -4.15
CA GLU A 143 -11.64 6.65 -3.05
C GLU A 143 -10.66 7.02 -1.91
N ALA A 144 -9.39 7.29 -2.21
CA ALA A 144 -8.38 7.66 -1.22
C ALA A 144 -8.73 8.93 -0.43
N LEU A 145 -9.38 9.92 -1.06
CA LEU A 145 -9.90 11.11 -0.37
C LEU A 145 -11.00 10.74 0.64
N TYR A 146 -11.85 9.77 0.32
CA TYR A 146 -12.86 9.26 1.25
C TYR A 146 -12.22 8.50 2.41
N HIS A 147 -11.24 7.64 2.11
CA HIS A 147 -10.49 6.86 3.11
C HIS A 147 -9.78 7.80 4.09
N LEU A 148 -9.03 8.79 3.58
CA LEU A 148 -8.33 9.78 4.41
C LEU A 148 -9.29 10.55 5.32
N ARG A 149 -10.46 10.95 4.81
CA ARG A 149 -11.46 11.62 5.64
C ARG A 149 -11.94 10.73 6.78
N PHE A 150 -12.20 9.45 6.50
CA PHE A 150 -12.60 8.48 7.52
C PHE A 150 -11.49 8.31 8.57
N SER A 151 -10.28 7.99 8.13
CA SER A 151 -9.17 7.68 9.03
C SER A 151 -8.72 8.90 9.84
N ARG A 152 -8.62 10.09 9.24
CA ARG A 152 -8.33 11.35 9.94
C ARG A 152 -9.36 11.66 11.02
N ASN A 153 -10.66 11.56 10.70
CA ASN A 153 -11.72 11.84 11.66
C ASN A 153 -11.67 10.90 12.87
N TRP A 154 -11.37 9.62 12.66
CA TRP A 154 -11.21 8.67 13.74
C TRP A 154 -9.90 8.88 14.52
N MET A 155 -8.82 9.31 13.87
CA MET A 155 -7.57 9.68 14.56
C MET A 155 -7.82 10.81 15.55
N VAL A 156 -8.51 11.88 15.14
CA VAL A 156 -8.89 13.00 16.01
C VAL A 156 -9.83 12.53 17.13
N ARG A 157 -10.87 11.77 16.79
CA ARG A 157 -11.84 11.27 17.80
C ARG A 157 -11.18 10.42 18.90
N LEU A 158 -10.24 9.56 18.53
CA LEU A 158 -9.59 8.67 19.51
C LEU A 158 -8.43 9.35 20.23
N GLY A 159 -7.72 10.26 19.56
CA GLY A 159 -6.64 11.06 20.15
C GLY A 159 -7.16 12.07 21.16
N ASP A 160 -8.20 12.83 20.83
CA ASP A 160 -8.86 13.81 21.72
C ASP A 160 -10.08 13.20 22.45
N GLY A 161 -10.06 11.88 22.62
CA GLY A 161 -11.13 11.14 23.28
C GLY A 161 -10.90 11.00 24.79
N THR A 162 -10.63 9.78 25.23
CA THR A 162 -10.28 9.47 26.63
C THR A 162 -8.77 9.33 26.77
N ALA A 163 -8.24 9.48 27.98
CA ALA A 163 -6.83 9.20 28.25
C ALA A 163 -6.40 7.79 27.80
N GLN A 164 -7.30 6.80 27.90
CA GLN A 164 -7.04 5.44 27.45
C GLN A 164 -6.98 5.33 25.91
N SER A 165 -7.91 5.97 25.18
CA SER A 165 -7.91 5.93 23.71
C SER A 165 -6.72 6.70 23.14
N GLN A 166 -6.40 7.87 23.70
CA GLN A 166 -5.24 8.67 23.34
C GLN A 166 -3.95 7.86 23.52
N GLN A 167 -3.77 7.23 24.69
CA GLN A 167 -2.60 6.39 24.97
C GLN A 167 -2.47 5.23 23.98
N LYS A 168 -3.57 4.54 23.65
CA LYS A 168 -3.57 3.42 22.70
C LYS A 168 -3.18 3.87 21.28
N ILE A 169 -3.73 4.99 20.81
CA ILE A 169 -3.37 5.53 19.48
C ILE A 169 -1.92 5.98 19.45
N GLN A 170 -1.45 6.68 20.48
CA GLN A 170 -0.04 7.11 20.58
C GLN A 170 0.91 5.90 20.52
N GLN A 171 0.57 4.81 21.22
CA GLN A 171 1.36 3.57 21.17
C GLN A 171 1.37 2.94 19.77
N SER A 172 0.24 2.95 19.06
CA SER A 172 0.15 2.46 17.67
C SER A 172 1.00 3.32 16.72
N ILE A 173 0.96 4.65 16.88
CA ILE A 173 1.82 5.58 16.13
C ILE A 173 3.29 5.21 16.35
N HIS A 174 3.75 5.10 17.60
CA HIS A 174 5.13 4.74 17.91
C HIS A 174 5.54 3.40 17.29
N ARG A 175 4.65 2.41 17.32
CA ARG A 175 4.93 1.07 16.80
C ARG A 175 5.05 1.04 15.28
N LEU A 176 4.14 1.71 14.59
CA LEU A 176 4.03 1.66 13.13
C LEU A 176 4.93 2.67 12.41
N TRP A 177 5.37 3.73 13.11
CA TRP A 177 6.20 4.79 12.53
C TRP A 177 7.45 4.28 11.83
N ARG A 178 8.10 3.24 12.37
CA ARG A 178 9.33 2.67 11.78
C ARG A 178 9.17 2.23 10.31
N PHE A 179 7.95 1.94 9.86
CA PHE A 179 7.63 1.49 8.50
C PHE A 179 7.28 2.63 7.54
N THR A 180 7.09 3.86 8.02
CA THR A 180 6.73 5.01 7.15
C THR A 180 7.91 5.46 6.28
N GLY A 181 9.14 5.04 6.60
CA GLY A 181 10.34 5.37 5.82
C GLY A 181 10.29 4.79 4.40
N GLU A 182 9.69 3.62 4.22
CA GLU A 182 9.57 2.98 2.91
C GLU A 182 8.64 3.74 1.95
N LEU A 183 7.69 4.52 2.47
CA LEU A 183 6.78 5.34 1.67
C LEU A 183 7.54 6.35 0.80
N PHE A 184 8.72 6.80 1.26
CA PHE A 184 9.50 7.86 0.63
C PHE A 184 10.84 7.37 0.09
N HIS A 185 11.07 6.05 0.11
CA HIS A 185 12.26 5.45 -0.46
C HIS A 185 12.06 5.22 -1.96
N GLY A 186 12.73 6.03 -2.78
CA GLY A 186 12.76 5.90 -4.24
C GLY A 186 13.93 5.05 -4.69
N ASP A 187 13.64 3.88 -5.27
CA ASP A 187 14.66 3.04 -5.91
C ASP A 187 14.84 3.36 -7.40
N GLU A 188 15.80 2.70 -8.05
CA GLU A 188 16.16 2.97 -9.46
C GLU A 188 14.93 2.92 -10.40
N ILE A 189 13.99 2.01 -10.18
CA ILE A 189 12.77 1.89 -10.99
C ILE A 189 11.90 3.15 -10.86
N GLU A 190 11.68 3.62 -9.63
CA GLU A 190 10.85 4.79 -9.37
C GLU A 190 11.51 6.08 -9.87
N ILE A 191 12.84 6.20 -9.74
CA ILE A 191 13.59 7.36 -10.22
C ILE A 191 13.60 7.43 -11.75
N ASP A 192 13.98 6.34 -12.43
CA ASP A 192 14.06 6.31 -13.90
C ASP A 192 12.69 6.59 -14.54
N LEU A 193 11.62 5.99 -14.02
CA LEU A 193 10.28 6.22 -14.52
C LEU A 193 9.75 7.62 -14.18
N SER A 194 10.18 8.22 -13.06
CA SER A 194 9.81 9.59 -12.71
C SER A 194 10.47 10.60 -13.64
N GLU A 195 11.75 10.40 -13.99
CA GLU A 195 12.45 11.22 -14.99
C GLU A 195 11.82 11.12 -16.38
N ALA A 196 11.24 9.95 -16.71
CA ALA A 196 10.46 9.75 -17.93
C ALA A 196 9.06 10.42 -17.89
N GLY A 197 8.62 10.90 -16.73
CA GLY A 197 7.28 11.46 -16.49
C GLY A 197 6.18 10.40 -16.38
N ILE A 198 6.53 9.16 -16.03
CA ILE A 198 5.59 8.03 -15.93
C ILE A 198 5.24 7.74 -14.46
N ALA A 199 6.25 7.58 -13.60
CA ALA A 199 6.06 7.34 -12.17
C ALA A 199 6.19 8.63 -11.35
N VAL A 200 5.93 8.53 -10.06
CA VAL A 200 6.16 9.58 -9.08
C VAL A 200 7.42 9.27 -8.28
N ASP A 201 8.32 10.25 -8.16
CA ASP A 201 9.41 10.17 -7.17
C ASP A 201 8.82 10.23 -5.76
N PRO A 202 8.86 9.12 -4.98
CA PRO A 202 8.23 9.07 -3.67
C PRO A 202 8.86 10.05 -2.68
N ARG A 203 10.11 10.50 -2.91
CA ARG A 203 10.78 11.50 -2.06
C ARG A 203 10.05 12.84 -2.08
N ALA A 204 9.46 13.21 -3.22
CA ALA A 204 8.71 14.45 -3.39
C ALA A 204 7.37 14.46 -2.62
N LEU A 205 6.88 13.29 -2.21
CA LEU A 205 5.62 13.15 -1.47
C LEU A 205 5.77 13.37 0.04
N ARG A 206 7.02 13.35 0.54
CA ARG A 206 7.32 13.33 1.98
C ARG A 206 6.76 14.55 2.71
N ASP A 207 7.00 15.74 2.21
CA ASP A 207 6.63 16.96 2.91
C ASP A 207 5.11 17.14 2.95
N ILE A 208 4.41 16.81 1.85
CA ILE A 208 2.95 16.86 1.76
C ILE A 208 2.32 15.85 2.74
N TRP A 209 2.86 14.63 2.78
CA TRP A 209 2.42 13.61 3.72
C TRP A 209 2.67 14.01 5.17
N LEU A 210 3.89 14.48 5.47
CA LEU A 210 4.30 14.84 6.82
C LEU A 210 3.49 16.02 7.35
N GLN A 211 3.15 16.99 6.50
CA GLN A 211 2.25 18.08 6.85
C GLN A 211 0.88 17.53 7.27
N THR A 212 0.25 16.68 6.44
CA THR A 212 -1.05 16.08 6.73
C THR A 212 -1.06 15.30 8.04
N VAL A 213 0.00 14.52 8.27
CA VAL A 213 0.18 13.75 9.50
C VAL A 213 0.36 14.66 10.70
N THR A 214 1.24 15.65 10.61
CA THR A 214 1.53 16.58 11.71
C THR A 214 0.28 17.35 12.12
N GLU A 215 -0.43 17.95 11.15
CA GLU A 215 -1.68 18.69 11.40
C GLU A 215 -2.74 17.80 12.07
N THR A 216 -2.85 16.54 11.64
CA THR A 216 -3.81 15.58 12.21
C THR A 216 -3.42 15.16 13.63
N LEU A 217 -2.13 14.92 13.89
CA LEU A 217 -1.66 14.57 15.22
C LEU A 217 -1.81 15.74 16.19
N GLU A 218 -1.52 16.96 15.76
CA GLU A 218 -1.74 18.18 16.56
C GLU A 218 -3.21 18.36 16.90
N GLU A 219 -4.12 18.25 15.93
CA GLU A 219 -5.57 18.32 16.16
C GLU A 219 -6.05 17.19 17.09
N ALA A 220 -5.46 16.01 16.98
CA ALA A 220 -5.78 14.85 17.82
C ALA A 220 -5.11 14.89 19.20
N THR A 221 -4.36 15.94 19.56
CA THR A 221 -3.57 16.04 20.81
C THR A 221 -2.55 14.90 21.00
N LEU A 222 -1.99 14.42 19.88
CA LEU A 222 -0.99 13.37 19.81
C LEU A 222 0.38 13.96 19.44
N THR A 223 1.42 13.15 19.61
CA THR A 223 2.81 13.57 19.36
C THR A 223 3.41 12.82 18.18
N LEU A 224 4.15 13.57 17.36
CA LEU A 224 4.95 12.99 16.28
C LEU A 224 6.15 12.23 16.86
N PRO A 225 6.46 11.01 16.40
CA PRO A 225 7.61 10.27 16.91
C PRO A 225 8.93 10.95 16.55
N GLU A 226 9.83 11.09 17.54
CA GLU A 226 11.19 11.63 17.32
C GLU A 226 12.10 10.66 16.55
N GLN A 227 11.82 9.35 16.63
CA GLN A 227 12.62 8.33 15.97
C GLN A 227 12.46 8.42 14.45
N ALA A 228 13.57 8.49 13.72
CA ALA A 228 13.55 8.36 12.27
C ALA A 228 13.03 6.98 11.86
N ALA A 229 12.10 6.96 10.91
CA ALA A 229 11.64 5.71 10.30
C ALA A 229 12.77 5.06 9.50
N TYR A 230 12.92 3.73 9.60
CA TYR A 230 14.12 3.04 9.13
C TYR A 230 13.88 1.68 8.46
N ARG A 231 12.66 1.12 8.54
CA ARG A 231 12.35 -0.19 7.94
C ARG A 231 12.03 0.00 6.45
N LEU A 232 12.71 -0.80 5.63
CA LEU A 232 12.59 -0.87 4.17
C LEU A 232 12.62 -2.35 3.76
N GLY A 233 12.08 -2.70 2.60
CA GLY A 233 12.36 -3.97 1.93
C GLY A 233 11.17 -4.61 1.21
N GLY A 234 9.94 -4.22 1.53
CA GLY A 234 8.72 -4.72 0.91
C GLY A 234 8.73 -4.52 -0.60
N LYS A 235 9.16 -3.35 -1.11
CA LYS A 235 9.29 -3.09 -2.57
C LYS A 235 10.28 -4.03 -3.30
N GLN A 236 11.16 -4.71 -2.55
CA GLN A 236 12.18 -5.64 -3.05
C GLN A 236 11.90 -7.10 -2.63
N GLY A 237 10.67 -7.44 -2.22
CA GLY A 237 10.32 -8.82 -1.82
C GLY A 237 10.97 -9.26 -0.51
N SER A 238 11.42 -8.31 0.31
CA SER A 238 12.02 -8.55 1.63
C SER A 238 11.06 -8.12 2.72
N HIS A 239 10.09 -8.99 3.00
CA HIS A 239 8.97 -8.74 3.89
C HIS A 239 9.24 -9.07 5.36
N THR A 240 8.33 -8.65 6.24
CA THR A 240 8.25 -9.18 7.60
C THR A 240 7.72 -10.62 7.59
N GLU A 241 7.82 -11.30 8.72
CA GLU A 241 7.26 -12.64 8.90
C GLU A 241 5.74 -12.71 8.72
N HIS A 242 5.06 -11.57 8.67
CA HIS A 242 3.60 -11.50 8.58
C HIS A 242 3.07 -11.81 7.18
N LEU A 243 3.81 -11.49 6.11
CA LEU A 243 3.27 -11.64 4.74
C LEU A 243 2.96 -13.12 4.42
N GLY A 244 3.87 -14.05 4.75
CA GLY A 244 3.66 -15.47 4.48
C GLY A 244 2.37 -16.02 5.10
N LEU A 245 1.97 -15.54 6.28
CA LEU A 245 0.71 -15.91 6.94
C LEU A 245 -0.51 -15.39 6.18
N ILE A 246 -0.45 -14.14 5.70
CA ILE A 246 -1.50 -13.53 4.87
C ILE A 246 -1.68 -14.34 3.58
N LEU A 247 -0.57 -14.60 2.87
CA LEU A 247 -0.60 -15.31 1.59
C LEU A 247 -1.10 -16.75 1.74
N THR A 248 -0.78 -17.41 2.86
CA THR A 248 -1.31 -18.76 3.14
C THR A 248 -2.84 -18.77 3.13
N GLN A 249 -3.48 -17.76 3.72
CA GLN A 249 -4.95 -17.66 3.73
C GLN A 249 -5.49 -17.19 2.37
N LEU A 250 -4.92 -16.13 1.80
CA LEU A 250 -5.35 -15.52 0.55
C LEU A 250 -5.31 -16.52 -0.62
N GLN A 251 -4.29 -17.38 -0.67
CA GLN A 251 -4.00 -18.23 -1.82
C GLN A 251 -4.46 -19.68 -1.66
N PHE A 252 -5.00 -20.06 -0.50
CA PHE A 252 -5.29 -21.46 -0.16
C PHE A 252 -6.13 -22.17 -1.22
N VAL A 253 -7.30 -21.61 -1.58
CA VAL A 253 -8.24 -22.25 -2.51
C VAL A 253 -7.59 -22.42 -3.88
N GLN A 254 -6.91 -21.39 -4.39
CA GLN A 254 -6.29 -21.44 -5.70
C GLN A 254 -5.11 -22.43 -5.76
N ARG A 255 -4.35 -22.56 -4.67
CA ARG A 255 -3.24 -23.54 -4.57
C ARG A 255 -3.76 -24.97 -4.38
N ALA A 256 -4.86 -25.16 -3.65
CA ALA A 256 -5.48 -26.45 -3.44
C ALA A 256 -6.20 -26.97 -4.70
N TYR A 257 -6.79 -26.07 -5.50
CA TYR A 257 -7.58 -26.39 -6.70
C TYR A 257 -7.10 -25.58 -7.91
N PRO A 258 -5.90 -25.87 -8.44
CA PRO A 258 -5.31 -25.09 -9.51
C PRO A 258 -6.06 -25.28 -10.84
N ASN A 259 -6.04 -24.23 -11.69
CA ASN A 259 -6.67 -24.19 -13.01
C ASN A 259 -8.21 -24.25 -13.04
N SER A 260 -8.87 -24.06 -11.90
CA SER A 260 -10.33 -23.88 -11.83
C SER A 260 -10.77 -22.49 -12.32
N GLN A 261 -12.07 -22.36 -12.62
CA GLN A 261 -12.75 -21.09 -12.95
C GLN A 261 -13.80 -20.81 -11.88
N TRP A 262 -13.92 -19.55 -11.45
CA TRP A 262 -14.80 -19.09 -10.36
C TRP A 262 -15.61 -17.87 -10.79
#